data_AF-A0AAV2E3P3-F1
#
_entry.id   AF-A0AAV2E3P3-F1
#
_cell.length_a   1.000
_cell.length_b   1.000
_cell.length_c   1.000
_cell.angle_alpha   90.00
_cell.angle_beta   90.00
_cell.angle_gamma   90.00
#
_symmetry.space_group_name_H-M   'P 1'
#
loop_
_entity.id
_entity.type
_entity.pdbx_description
1 polymer ?
#
loop_
_entity_poly.entity_id
_entity_poly.type
_entity_poly.pdbx_seq_one_letter_code
_entity_poly.pdbx_strand_id
1 'polypeptide(L)'
;MIYILNRSPTKAVRNKTLIHAWHHSRPQVDHLKVFGCIAYAHISTPNRDKFDQKGEKLIFTSYSDESKGYRLYNLVKNEVVVSQDVIFDEMEEWNWENPISQSLPSYEILEDSAIPEDPSNNPDPIASPEIFFCT
;
A
#
# COMPACT_ATOMS: atom_id res chain seq x y z
N MET A 1 11.16 3.14 -17.03
CA MET A 1 12.39 2.63 -16.39
C MET A 1 13.67 3.39 -16.73
N ILE A 2 13.72 4.25 -17.76
CA ILE A 2 14.99 4.80 -18.29
C ILE A 2 15.67 5.75 -17.27
N TYR A 3 14.88 6.48 -16.50
CA TYR A 3 15.36 7.51 -15.57
C TYR A 3 16.35 6.98 -14.51
N ILE A 4 15.98 5.87 -13.86
CA ILE A 4 16.80 5.23 -12.82
C ILE A 4 18.02 4.58 -13.46
N LEU A 5 17.82 3.79 -14.53
CA LEU A 5 18.89 3.05 -15.20
C LEU A 5 20.03 3.97 -15.65
N ASN A 6 19.70 5.17 -16.15
CA ASN A 6 20.70 6.15 -16.58
C ASN A 6 21.54 6.73 -15.42
N ARG A 7 21.03 6.66 -14.18
CA ARG A 7 21.68 7.12 -12.94
C ARG A 7 22.22 5.98 -12.09
N SER A 8 21.96 4.73 -12.46
CA SER A 8 22.56 3.57 -11.81
C SER A 8 23.99 3.32 -12.33
N PRO A 9 24.90 2.85 -11.48
CA PRO A 9 26.19 2.32 -11.92
C PRO A 9 25.97 1.11 -12.84
N THR A 10 26.73 1.02 -13.93
CA THR A 10 26.66 -0.13 -14.85
C THR A 10 28.03 -0.76 -15.03
N LYS A 11 28.06 -2.07 -15.32
CA LYS A 11 29.34 -2.79 -15.56
C LYS A 11 30.09 -2.28 -16.80
N ALA A 12 29.36 -1.76 -17.79
CA ALA A 12 29.93 -1.25 -19.03
C ALA A 12 30.75 0.04 -18.83
N VAL A 13 30.40 0.85 -17.83
CA VAL A 13 31.05 2.14 -17.59
C VAL A 13 31.66 2.14 -16.19
N ARG A 14 32.99 2.00 -16.11
CA ARG A 14 33.71 1.93 -14.83
C ARG A 14 33.53 3.22 -14.02
N ASN A 15 33.04 3.08 -12.79
CA ASN A 15 32.89 4.14 -11.79
C ASN A 15 32.10 5.38 -12.25
N LYS A 16 31.24 5.24 -13.28
CA LYS A 16 30.39 6.32 -13.79
C LYS A 16 29.00 5.77 -14.13
N THR A 17 28.01 6.62 -14.02
CA THR A 17 26.65 6.35 -14.50
C THR A 17 26.59 6.65 -16.00
N LEU A 18 25.61 6.07 -16.71
CA LEU A 18 25.47 6.30 -18.17
C LEU A 18 25.30 7.78 -18.48
N ILE A 19 24.51 8.49 -17.68
CA ILE A 19 24.28 9.93 -17.87
C ILE A 19 25.55 10.75 -17.55
N HIS A 20 26.37 10.31 -16.60
CA HIS A 20 27.66 10.93 -16.33
C HIS A 20 28.63 10.74 -17.50
N ALA A 21 28.68 9.54 -18.06
CA ALA A 21 29.55 9.25 -19.20
C ALA A 21 29.16 10.06 -20.44
N TRP A 22 27.86 10.26 -20.65
CA TRP A 22 27.33 11.01 -21.80
C TRP A 22 27.47 12.52 -21.65
N HIS A 23 27.09 13.08 -20.51
CA HIS A 23 27.07 14.53 -20.29
C HIS A 23 28.33 15.06 -19.61
N HIS A 24 29.31 14.20 -19.32
CA HIS A 24 30.55 14.54 -18.60
C HIS A 24 30.32 15.26 -17.25
N SER A 25 29.14 15.09 -16.65
CA SER A 25 28.73 15.76 -15.41
C SER A 25 28.11 14.77 -14.42
N ARG A 26 28.36 14.95 -13.12
CA ARG A 26 27.78 14.09 -12.09
C ARG A 26 26.28 14.37 -11.97
N PRO A 27 25.41 13.36 -12.16
CA PRO A 27 23.99 13.56 -11.90
C PRO A 27 23.79 13.78 -10.40
N GLN A 28 23.01 14.78 -10.05
CA GLN A 28 22.46 14.91 -8.71
C GLN A 28 21.45 13.79 -8.47
N VAL A 29 21.46 13.17 -7.29
CA VAL A 29 20.59 12.05 -6.93
C VAL A 29 19.71 12.33 -5.71
N ASP A 30 19.75 13.55 -5.18
CA ASP A 30 19.03 13.96 -3.96
C ASP A 30 17.50 13.91 -4.10
N HIS A 31 17.01 13.89 -5.34
CA HIS A 31 15.59 13.72 -5.67
C HIS A 31 15.18 12.24 -5.72
N LEU A 32 16.12 11.30 -5.59
CA LEU A 32 15.79 9.88 -5.51
C LEU A 32 15.17 9.59 -4.13
N LYS A 33 14.18 8.72 -4.11
CA LYS A 33 13.36 8.38 -2.95
C LYS A 33 13.39 6.89 -2.67
N VAL A 34 13.27 6.52 -1.40
CA VAL A 34 13.26 5.11 -0.96
C VAL A 34 12.04 4.40 -1.52
N PHE A 35 12.25 3.32 -2.28
CA PHE A 35 11.15 2.51 -2.81
C PHE A 35 10.33 1.86 -1.69
N GLY A 36 9.01 1.85 -1.82
CA GLY A 36 8.11 1.27 -0.82
C GLY A 36 7.85 2.16 0.40
N CYS A 37 8.40 3.38 0.43
CA CYS A 37 8.13 4.33 1.50
C CYS A 37 6.70 4.89 1.43
N ILE A 38 6.25 5.43 2.55
CA ILE A 38 5.00 6.17 2.64
C ILE A 38 5.11 7.49 1.88
N ALA A 39 4.10 7.78 1.07
CA ALA A 39 3.99 9.00 0.30
C ALA A 39 2.60 9.62 0.45
N TYR A 40 2.55 10.92 0.67
CA TYR A 40 1.30 11.68 0.77
C TYR A 40 1.13 12.52 -0.50
N ALA A 41 0.16 12.13 -1.34
CA ALA A 41 -0.17 12.88 -2.55
C ALA A 41 -1.22 13.96 -2.25
N HIS A 42 -1.03 15.16 -2.81
CA HIS A 42 -2.00 16.23 -2.66
C HIS A 42 -3.29 15.94 -3.44
N ILE A 43 -4.45 16.02 -2.76
CA ILE A 43 -5.77 15.90 -3.39
C ILE A 43 -6.31 17.30 -3.70
N SER A 44 -6.39 17.64 -4.99
CA SER A 44 -7.01 18.88 -5.48
C SER A 44 -8.50 18.68 -5.77
N THR A 45 -9.32 18.55 -4.73
CA THR A 45 -10.79 18.58 -4.90
C THR A 45 -11.31 20.03 -4.86
N PRO A 46 -12.14 20.45 -5.83
CA PRO A 46 -12.57 21.85 -5.97
C PRO A 46 -13.63 22.29 -4.94
N ASN A 47 -14.34 21.38 -4.28
CA ASN A 47 -15.40 21.67 -3.30
C ASN A 47 -15.02 21.14 -1.92
N ARG A 48 -13.98 21.69 -1.34
CA ARG A 48 -13.37 21.16 -0.12
C ARG A 48 -13.63 22.07 1.06
N ASP A 49 -14.09 21.50 2.17
CA ASP A 49 -14.26 22.23 3.41
C ASP A 49 -12.89 22.45 4.08
N LYS A 50 -12.76 23.53 4.87
CA LYS A 50 -11.48 23.99 5.44
C LYS A 50 -10.76 22.93 6.32
N PHE A 51 -11.46 21.86 6.69
CA PHE A 51 -11.00 20.80 7.59
C PHE A 51 -10.81 19.41 6.94
N ASP A 52 -11.08 19.25 5.64
CA ASP A 52 -10.91 17.94 5.01
C ASP A 52 -9.43 17.49 4.99
N GLN A 53 -9.17 16.21 4.78
CA GLN A 53 -7.83 15.62 4.73
C GLN A 53 -7.02 16.08 3.49
N LYS A 54 -5.84 16.68 3.72
CA LYS A 54 -5.04 17.38 2.68
C LYS A 54 -4.25 16.50 1.71
N GLY A 55 -4.09 15.23 2.03
CA GLY A 55 -3.43 14.30 1.13
C GLY A 55 -3.84 12.86 1.38
N GLU A 56 -3.71 12.06 0.32
CA GLU A 56 -3.95 10.63 0.33
C GLU A 56 -2.65 9.91 0.73
N LYS A 57 -2.72 9.00 1.72
CA LYS A 57 -1.59 8.12 2.06
C LYS A 57 -1.48 7.02 1.01
N LEU A 58 -0.34 6.94 0.36
CA LEU A 58 -0.04 6.05 -0.77
C LEU A 58 1.36 5.46 -0.61
N ILE A 59 1.69 4.48 -1.44
CA ILE A 59 3.01 3.81 -1.41
C ILE A 59 3.82 4.24 -2.63
N PHE A 60 5.04 4.72 -2.42
CA PHE A 60 5.92 5.05 -3.54
C PHE A 60 6.41 3.79 -4.26
N THR A 61 6.10 3.67 -5.55
CA THR A 61 6.45 2.49 -6.36
C THR A 61 7.54 2.78 -7.39
N SER A 62 7.43 3.87 -8.16
CA SER A 62 8.44 4.18 -9.18
C SER A 62 8.37 5.62 -9.68
N TYR A 63 9.29 6.01 -10.56
CA TYR A 63 9.18 7.26 -11.31
C TYR A 63 8.30 7.07 -12.55
N SER A 64 7.59 8.12 -12.96
CA SER A 64 6.86 8.14 -14.23
C SER A 64 7.82 8.26 -15.41
N ASP A 65 7.52 7.56 -16.52
CA ASP A 65 8.28 7.68 -17.77
C ASP A 65 7.73 8.80 -18.66
N GLU A 66 6.44 9.12 -18.55
CA GLU A 66 5.74 10.06 -19.41
C GLU A 66 5.80 11.50 -18.89
N SER A 67 5.98 11.67 -17.58
CA SER A 67 5.91 12.96 -16.90
C SER A 67 6.93 13.07 -15.77
N LYS A 68 7.16 14.29 -15.27
CA LYS A 68 8.01 14.55 -14.09
C LYS A 68 7.29 14.20 -12.78
N GLY A 69 6.58 13.08 -12.75
CA GLY A 69 5.80 12.63 -11.61
C GLY A 69 6.32 11.33 -10.99
N TYR A 70 5.77 11.03 -9.82
CA TYR A 70 5.98 9.78 -9.10
C TYR A 70 4.77 8.87 -9.29
N ARG A 71 5.04 7.58 -9.45
CA ARG A 71 4.04 6.51 -9.49
C ARG A 71 3.83 6.02 -8.06
N LEU A 72 2.61 6.22 -7.58
CA LEU A 72 2.18 5.89 -6.24
C LEU A 72 1.10 4.82 -6.32
N TYR A 73 1.14 3.85 -5.42
CA TYR A 73 0.15 2.79 -5.36
C TYR A 73 -0.88 3.09 -4.28
N ASN A 74 -2.14 3.05 -4.67
CA ASN A 74 -3.30 3.15 -3.79
C ASN A 74 -3.83 1.74 -3.50
N LEU A 75 -3.78 1.34 -2.24
CA LEU A 75 -4.27 0.02 -1.81
C LEU A 75 -5.80 -0.05 -1.69
N VAL A 76 -6.45 1.07 -1.42
CA VAL A 76 -7.92 1.12 -1.29
C VAL A 76 -8.56 0.94 -2.67
N LYS A 77 -8.01 1.63 -3.67
CA LYS A 77 -8.51 1.60 -5.06
C LYS A 77 -7.82 0.55 -5.93
N ASN A 78 -6.75 -0.07 -5.44
CA ASN A 78 -5.87 -0.98 -6.19
C ASN A 78 -5.41 -0.40 -7.54
N GLU A 79 -5.05 0.88 -7.53
CA GLU A 79 -4.62 1.61 -8.73
C GLU A 79 -3.27 2.30 -8.54
N VAL A 80 -2.55 2.51 -9.64
CA VAL A 80 -1.33 3.31 -9.65
C VAL A 80 -1.68 4.70 -10.14
N VAL A 81 -1.48 5.70 -9.28
CA VAL A 81 -1.67 7.11 -9.59
C VAL A 81 -0.33 7.78 -9.88
N VAL A 82 -0.34 8.79 -10.76
CA VAL A 82 0.85 9.60 -11.05
C VAL A 82 0.63 11.00 -10.49
N SER A 83 1.49 11.44 -9.57
CA SER A 83 1.42 12.79 -9.00
C SER A 83 2.81 13.44 -8.95
N GLN A 84 2.86 14.76 -9.14
CA GLN A 84 4.08 15.56 -8.98
C GLN A 84 4.22 16.12 -7.56
N ASP A 85 3.09 16.48 -6.95
CA ASP A 85 3.02 17.09 -5.62
C ASP A 85 2.85 16.01 -4.56
N VAL A 86 3.99 15.53 -4.06
CA VAL A 86 4.07 14.39 -3.14
C VAL A 86 5.05 14.71 -2.01
N ILE A 87 4.64 14.44 -0.78
CA ILE A 87 5.49 14.50 0.41
C ILE A 87 5.87 13.07 0.78
N PHE A 88 7.16 12.78 0.88
CA PHE A 88 7.67 11.44 1.20
C PHE A 88 8.07 11.36 2.66
N ASP A 89 7.62 10.31 3.34
CA ASP A 89 8.16 9.90 4.62
C ASP A 89 9.05 8.67 4.38
N GLU A 90 10.35 8.92 4.27
CA GLU A 90 11.35 7.87 3.97
C GLU A 90 11.77 7.08 5.21
N MET A 91 11.27 7.43 6.39
CA MET A 91 11.50 6.69 7.63
C MET A 91 10.43 5.62 7.86
N GLU A 92 9.25 5.79 7.27
CA GLU A 92 8.14 4.85 7.37
C GLU A 92 8.07 3.98 6.11
N GLU A 93 8.16 2.67 6.29
CA GLU A 93 7.94 1.67 5.25
C GLU A 93 6.51 1.11 5.36
N TRP A 94 5.92 0.78 4.21
CA TRP A 94 4.63 0.13 4.21
C TRP A 94 4.72 -1.30 4.73
N ASN A 95 3.83 -1.68 5.67
CA ASN A 95 3.71 -3.06 6.09
C ASN A 95 2.76 -3.84 5.17
N TRP A 96 3.34 -4.68 4.32
CA TRP A 96 2.60 -5.51 3.38
C TRP A 96 1.81 -6.65 4.03
N GLU A 97 2.07 -7.00 5.28
CA GLU A 97 1.39 -8.10 5.98
C GLU A 97 -0.01 -7.71 6.48
N ASN A 98 -0.26 -6.42 6.72
CA ASN A 98 -1.56 -5.95 7.19
C ASN A 98 -1.94 -4.59 6.58
N PRO A 99 -2.28 -4.56 5.28
CA PRO A 99 -2.49 -3.31 4.57
C PRO A 99 -3.74 -2.53 5.01
N ILE A 100 -4.78 -3.23 5.47
CA ILE A 100 -6.09 -2.65 5.79
C ILE A 100 -5.99 -1.72 7.01
N SER A 101 -5.19 -2.11 8.01
CA SER A 101 -4.99 -1.32 9.23
C SER A 101 -4.20 -0.02 9.02
N GLN A 102 -3.50 0.12 7.91
CA GLN A 102 -2.60 1.25 7.63
C GLN A 102 -3.13 2.24 6.59
N SER A 103 -4.14 1.84 5.79
CA SER A 103 -4.74 2.66 4.73
C SER A 103 -5.95 3.47 5.17
N LEU A 104 -6.60 3.09 6.29
CA LEU A 104 -7.81 3.73 6.79
C LEU A 104 -7.48 4.68 7.96
N PRO A 105 -8.04 5.90 8.00
CA PRO A 105 -8.09 6.65 9.26
C PRO A 105 -8.84 5.81 10.29
N SER A 106 -8.37 5.84 11.53
CA SER A 106 -8.73 4.96 12.66
C SER A 106 -10.21 4.99 13.11
N TYR A 107 -11.13 5.48 12.29
CA TYR A 107 -12.55 5.69 12.63
C TYR A 107 -13.54 4.72 11.97
N GLU A 108 -13.11 3.81 11.08
CA GLU A 108 -14.00 2.80 10.46
C GLU A 108 -13.82 1.38 11.02
N ILE A 109 -13.38 1.25 12.27
CA ILE A 109 -13.62 0.02 13.04
C ILE A 109 -14.77 0.32 14.01
N LEU A 110 -15.98 0.44 13.46
CA LEU A 110 -17.18 0.10 14.23
C LEU A 110 -17.38 -1.40 13.98
N GLU A 111 -16.91 -2.21 14.93
CA GLU A 111 -17.37 -3.59 15.07
C GLU A 111 -18.89 -3.54 15.25
N ASP A 112 -19.64 -3.77 14.17
CA ASP A 112 -21.08 -4.00 14.27
C ASP A 112 -21.41 -5.45 13.94
N SER A 113 -22.16 -6.04 14.88
CA SER A 113 -22.94 -7.27 14.83
C SER A 113 -22.22 -8.63 14.83
N ALA A 114 -21.98 -9.11 16.05
CA ALA A 114 -22.53 -10.37 16.59
C ALA A 114 -22.75 -11.54 15.61
N ILE A 115 -21.97 -12.61 15.79
CA ILE A 115 -22.33 -13.96 15.38
C ILE A 115 -23.56 -14.37 16.23
N PRO A 116 -24.72 -14.77 15.65
CA PRO A 116 -25.73 -15.46 16.43
C PRO A 116 -25.18 -16.85 16.75
N GLU A 117 -24.90 -17.09 18.03
CA GLU A 117 -24.73 -18.46 18.53
C GLU A 117 -26.09 -19.17 18.41
N ASP A 118 -26.18 -20.16 17.52
CA ASP A 118 -27.31 -21.10 17.42
C ASP A 118 -27.23 -22.09 18.59
N PRO A 119 -28.20 -22.10 19.54
CA PRO A 119 -28.19 -23.03 20.65
C PRO A 119 -29.04 -24.26 20.29
N SER A 120 -28.53 -25.13 19.41
CA SER A 120 -29.18 -26.43 19.18
C SER A 120 -28.22 -27.53 18.72
N ASN A 121 -27.34 -27.98 19.61
CA ASN A 121 -26.86 -29.37 19.58
C ASN A 121 -26.31 -29.76 20.95
N ASN A 122 -27.22 -30.15 21.84
CA ASN A 122 -26.84 -30.96 22.98
C ASN A 122 -26.95 -32.43 22.53
N PRO A 123 -25.86 -33.24 22.52
CA PRO A 123 -26.01 -34.66 22.30
C PRO A 123 -26.64 -35.27 23.55
N ASP A 124 -27.85 -35.82 23.41
CA ASP A 124 -28.52 -36.55 24.49
C ASP A 124 -27.64 -37.70 25.00
N PRO A 125 -27.61 -37.98 26.32
CA PRO A 125 -26.83 -39.05 26.89
C PRO A 125 -27.44 -40.42 26.55
N ILE A 126 -26.58 -41.33 26.10
CA ILE A 126 -26.86 -42.73 25.82
C ILE A 126 -27.45 -43.39 27.08
N ALA A 127 -28.70 -43.83 27.01
CA ALA A 127 -29.27 -44.80 27.94
C ALA A 127 -30.10 -45.82 27.15
N SER A 128 -29.57 -47.05 27.02
CA SER A 128 -30.39 -48.25 26.82
C SER A 128 -31.17 -48.52 28.11
N PRO A 129 -32.36 -49.17 28.09
CA PRO A 129 -32.35 -50.64 27.96
C PRO A 129 -33.63 -51.30 27.38
N GLU A 130 -33.51 -52.64 27.23
CA GLU A 130 -34.53 -53.71 27.28
C GLU A 130 -35.37 -54.11 26.04
N ILE A 131 -34.84 -55.13 25.35
CA ILE A 131 -35.41 -56.45 24.99
C ILE A 131 -36.94 -56.69 25.15
N PHE A 132 -37.53 -57.26 24.08
CA PHE A 132 -38.44 -58.44 23.99
C PHE A 132 -39.83 -58.32 23.30
N PHE A 133 -39.93 -59.14 22.24
CA PHE A 133 -41.02 -60.00 21.73
C PHE A 133 -42.23 -59.54 20.88
N CYS A 134 -42.43 -60.35 19.83
CA CYS A 134 -43.65 -60.86 19.18
C CYS A 134 -44.46 -59.96 18.22
N THR A 135 -44.44 -60.30 16.93
CA THR A 135 -45.38 -61.24 16.28
C THR A 135 -44.76 -61.75 14.97
#